data_AF-A0AAW2N355-F1
#
_entry.id   AF-A0AAW2N355-F1
#
_cell.length_a   1.000
_cell.length_b   1.000
_cell.length_c   1.000
_cell.angle_alpha   90.00
_cell.angle_beta   90.00
_cell.angle_gamma   90.00
#
_symmetry.space_group_name_H-M   'P 1'
#
loop_
_entity.id
_entity.type
_entity.pdbx_description
1 polymer ?
#
loop_
_entity_poly.entity_id
_entity_poly.type
_entity_poly.pdbx_seq_one_letter_code
_entity_poly.pdbx_strand_id
1 'polypeptide(L)'
;MEGERCGGVGNGKVQLNGKMVQSFQRSFVQVQKILDQNRLLINEINQNHESKTPHNLTRNVGLIRELNNNITRVVHLYAHLSTSFTNSIHASNSTQPHFNSAPHKRHRPA
;
A
#
# COMPACT_ATOMS: atom_id res chain seq x y z
N MET A 1 -17.85 -14.44 29.36
CA MET A 1 -17.51 -13.76 28.10
C MET A 1 -16.18 -13.07 28.32
N GLU A 2 -15.15 -13.67 27.76
CA GLU A 2 -13.76 -13.22 27.80
C GLU A 2 -13.62 -11.97 26.94
N GLY A 3 -12.96 -10.96 27.51
CA GLY A 3 -12.52 -9.77 26.80
C GLY A 3 -11.16 -9.40 27.35
N GLU A 4 -10.20 -10.30 27.19
CA GLU A 4 -8.82 -10.08 27.62
C GLU A 4 -8.25 -8.87 26.88
N ARG A 5 -8.14 -7.81 27.66
CA ARG A 5 -7.48 -6.57 27.35
C ARG A 5 -5.98 -6.87 27.23
N CYS A 6 -5.50 -7.15 26.02
CA CYS A 6 -4.06 -7.17 25.76
C CYS A 6 -3.51 -5.74 25.92
N GLY A 7 -2.89 -5.50 27.07
CA GLY A 7 -1.97 -4.39 27.29
C GLY A 7 -0.54 -4.82 27.04
N GLY A 8 0.25 -3.98 26.38
CA GLY A 8 1.71 -4.09 26.43
C GLY A 8 2.46 -3.50 25.24
N VAL A 9 3.22 -2.44 25.53
CA VAL A 9 4.46 -1.97 24.86
C VAL A 9 4.31 -0.98 23.68
N GLY A 10 4.74 0.27 23.94
CA GLY A 10 5.20 1.21 22.93
C GLY A 10 4.31 2.44 22.72
N ASN A 11 4.70 3.56 23.33
CA ASN A 11 4.09 4.88 23.13
C ASN A 11 4.34 5.35 21.68
N GLY A 12 3.51 4.91 20.74
CA GLY A 12 3.62 5.24 19.32
C GLY A 12 2.23 5.24 18.71
N LYS A 13 1.43 6.27 19.01
CA LYS A 13 0.20 6.51 18.27
C LYS A 13 0.60 6.86 16.85
N VAL A 14 0.64 5.86 15.96
CA VAL A 14 0.83 6.08 14.52
C VAL A 14 -0.30 6.99 14.07
N GLN A 15 0.00 8.28 13.96
CA GLN A 15 -0.96 9.26 13.47
C GLN A 15 -1.04 9.07 11.96
N LEU A 16 -1.87 8.13 11.52
CA LEU A 16 -2.13 7.89 10.11
C LEU A 16 -2.72 9.17 9.52
N ASN A 17 -1.91 9.90 8.77
CA ASN A 17 -2.30 11.14 8.12
C ASN A 17 -3.52 10.88 7.20
N GLY A 18 -4.54 11.74 7.21
CA GLY A 18 -5.73 11.58 6.36
C GLY A 18 -5.41 11.46 4.85
N LYS A 19 -4.29 12.08 4.42
CA LYS A 19 -3.76 11.95 3.05
C LYS A 19 -3.31 10.51 2.72
N MET A 20 -2.78 9.79 3.70
CA MET A 20 -2.38 8.40 3.56
C MET A 20 -3.61 7.50 3.40
N VAL A 21 -4.62 7.66 4.25
CA VAL A 21 -5.89 6.90 4.17
C VAL A 21 -6.56 7.10 2.80
N GLN A 22 -6.56 8.32 2.28
CA GLN A 22 -7.08 8.59 0.94
C GLN A 22 -6.27 7.88 -0.16
N SER A 23 -4.95 7.80 -0.01
CA SER A 23 -4.08 7.09 -0.96
C SER A 23 -4.30 5.57 -0.93
N PHE A 24 -4.54 4.99 0.25
CA PHE A 24 -4.97 3.59 0.39
C PHE A 24 -6.29 3.34 -0.35
N GLN A 25 -7.33 4.13 -0.07
CA GLN A 25 -8.64 3.96 -0.69
C GLN A 25 -8.56 3.99 -2.22
N ARG A 26 -7.82 4.95 -2.79
CA ARG A 26 -7.63 5.05 -4.24
C ARG A 26 -6.91 3.82 -4.81
N SER A 27 -5.85 3.37 -4.13
CA SER A 27 -5.07 2.21 -4.56
C SER A 27 -5.91 0.94 -4.53
N PHE A 28 -6.73 0.74 -3.48
CA PHE A 28 -7.61 -0.42 -3.38
C PHE A 28 -8.67 -0.45 -4.48
N VAL A 29 -9.35 0.67 -4.73
CA VAL A 29 -10.33 0.76 -5.83
C VAL A 29 -9.67 0.45 -7.17
N GLN A 30 -8.42 0.89 -7.37
CA GLN A 30 -7.67 0.60 -8.59
C GLN A 30 -7.30 -0.89 -8.70
N VAL A 31 -6.83 -1.50 -7.62
CA VAL A 31 -6.53 -2.95 -7.59
C VAL A 31 -7.80 -3.76 -7.85
N GLN A 32 -8.93 -3.43 -7.22
CA GLN A 32 -10.20 -4.12 -7.45
C GLN A 32 -10.60 -4.10 -8.93
N LYS A 33 -10.56 -2.92 -9.57
CA LYS A 33 -10.85 -2.80 -11.00
C LYS A 33 -9.96 -3.69 -11.87
N ILE A 34 -8.67 -3.80 -11.54
CA ILE A 34 -7.72 -4.66 -12.27
C ILE A 34 -8.04 -6.15 -12.06
N LEU A 35 -8.40 -6.54 -10.83
CA LEU A 35 -8.75 -7.93 -10.52
C LEU A 35 -10.10 -8.34 -11.13
N ASP A 36 -11.06 -7.43 -11.19
CA ASP A 36 -12.32 -7.64 -11.90
C ASP A 36 -12.08 -7.86 -13.39
N GLN A 37 -11.16 -7.08 -14.00
CA GLN A 37 -10.73 -7.31 -15.38
C GLN A 37 -10.03 -8.66 -15.54
N ASN A 38 -9.15 -9.07 -14.62
CA ASN A 38 -8.53 -10.40 -14.65
C ASN A 38 -9.57 -11.51 -14.62
N ARG A 39 -10.65 -11.36 -13.85
CA ARG A 39 -11.75 -12.34 -13.82
C ARG A 39 -12.40 -12.47 -15.20
N LEU A 40 -12.64 -11.37 -15.91
CA LEU A 40 -13.18 -11.39 -17.27
C LEU A 40 -12.22 -12.03 -18.27
N LEU A 41 -10.94 -11.68 -18.21
CA LEU A 41 -9.90 -12.26 -19.08
C LEU A 41 -9.79 -13.77 -18.89
N ILE A 42 -9.79 -14.26 -17.64
CA ILE A 42 -9.75 -15.70 -17.34
C ILE A 42 -10.97 -16.40 -17.93
N ASN A 43 -12.17 -15.81 -17.79
CA ASN A 43 -13.38 -16.39 -18.37
C ASN A 43 -13.28 -16.50 -19.90
N GLU A 44 -12.78 -15.46 -20.59
CA GLU A 44 -12.60 -15.49 -22.04
C GLU A 44 -11.52 -16.51 -22.44
N ILE A 45 -10.41 -16.59 -21.70
CA ILE A 45 -9.36 -17.60 -21.93
C ILE A 45 -9.93 -19.02 -21.84
N ASN A 46 -10.77 -19.28 -20.83
CA ASN A 46 -11.40 -20.59 -20.63
C ASN A 46 -12.37 -20.91 -21.79
N GLN A 47 -13.23 -19.97 -22.19
CA GLN A 47 -14.13 -20.16 -23.33
C GLN A 47 -13.37 -20.44 -24.64
N ASN A 48 -12.30 -19.70 -24.88
CA ASN A 48 -11.44 -19.92 -26.04
C ASN A 48 -10.78 -21.31 -26.01
N HIS A 49 -10.35 -21.78 -24.83
CA HIS A 49 -9.78 -23.11 -24.66
C HIS A 49 -10.82 -24.21 -24.91
N GLU A 50 -12.03 -24.06 -24.37
CA GLU A 50 -13.15 -24.98 -24.56
C GLU A 50 -13.58 -25.09 -26.03
N SER A 51 -13.52 -23.98 -26.78
CA SER A 51 -13.86 -23.96 -28.21
C SER A 51 -12.89 -24.76 -29.10
N LYS A 52 -11.67 -25.05 -28.61
CA LYS A 52 -10.58 -25.78 -29.29
C LYS A 52 -10.25 -25.28 -30.71
N THR A 53 -10.65 -24.06 -31.05
CA THR A 53 -10.41 -23.49 -32.37
C THR A 53 -9.03 -22.83 -32.39
N PRO A 54 -8.15 -23.13 -33.37
CA PRO A 54 -6.78 -22.60 -33.42
C PRO A 54 -6.69 -21.06 -33.34
N HIS A 55 -7.66 -20.36 -33.94
CA HIS A 55 -7.77 -18.92 -33.87
C HIS A 55 -7.95 -18.42 -32.42
N ASN A 56 -8.86 -19.02 -31.65
CA ASN A 56 -9.15 -18.64 -30.26
C ASN A 56 -7.99 -18.98 -29.34
N LEU A 57 -7.30 -20.10 -29.57
CA LEU A 57 -6.08 -20.45 -28.83
C LEU A 57 -4.96 -19.44 -29.07
N THR A 58 -4.83 -18.92 -30.30
CA THR A 58 -3.88 -17.85 -30.61
C THR A 58 -4.24 -16.57 -29.86
N ARG A 59 -5.54 -16.24 -29.76
CA ARG A 59 -6.04 -15.10 -28.99
C ARG A 59 -5.70 -15.21 -27.50
N ASN A 60 -5.74 -16.42 -26.92
CA ASN A 60 -5.38 -16.64 -25.52
C ASN A 60 -3.95 -16.18 -25.18
N VAL A 61 -3.01 -16.26 -26.12
CA VAL A 61 -1.65 -15.75 -25.90
C VAL A 61 -1.64 -14.24 -25.63
N GLY A 62 -2.53 -13.48 -26.30
CA GLY A 62 -2.72 -12.06 -26.06
C GLY A 62 -3.39 -11.79 -24.71
N LEU A 63 -4.47 -12.50 -24.41
CA LEU A 63 -5.22 -12.35 -23.16
C LEU A 63 -4.37 -12.70 -21.92
N ILE A 64 -3.56 -13.75 -21.99
CA ILE A 64 -2.62 -14.13 -20.91
C ILE A 64 -1.55 -13.04 -20.71
N ARG A 65 -1.04 -12.44 -21.79
CA ARG A 65 -0.13 -11.30 -21.69
C ARG A 65 -0.78 -10.12 -20.97
N GLU A 66 -2.03 -9.81 -21.29
CA GLU A 66 -2.79 -8.76 -20.62
C GLU A 66 -2.99 -9.07 -19.13
N LEU A 67 -3.36 -10.31 -18.80
CA LEU A 67 -3.49 -10.78 -17.42
C LEU A 67 -2.17 -10.62 -16.64
N ASN A 68 -1.04 -11.02 -17.22
CA ASN A 68 0.28 -10.87 -16.59
C ASN A 68 0.66 -9.40 -16.38
N ASN A 69 0.33 -8.53 -17.33
CA ASN A 69 0.53 -7.08 -17.18
C ASN A 69 -0.32 -6.52 -16.04
N ASN A 70 -1.56 -6.96 -15.91
CA ASN A 70 -2.46 -6.58 -14.82
C ASN A 70 -1.90 -7.00 -13.46
N ILE A 71 -1.37 -8.23 -13.32
CA ILE A 71 -0.71 -8.67 -12.08
C ILE A 71 0.51 -7.80 -11.76
N THR A 72 1.34 -7.48 -12.76
CA THR A 72 2.49 -6.58 -12.59
C THR A 72 2.06 -5.22 -12.05
N ARG A 73 0.96 -4.66 -12.57
CA ARG A 73 0.39 -3.39 -12.09
C ARG A 73 -0.12 -3.49 -10.65
N VAL A 74 -0.78 -4.58 -10.27
CA VAL A 74 -1.23 -4.81 -8.89
C VAL A 74 -0.04 -4.85 -7.93
N VAL A 75 1.02 -5.57 -8.29
CA VAL A 75 2.26 -5.62 -7.49
C VAL A 75 2.85 -4.21 -7.33
N HIS A 76 2.92 -3.43 -8.40
CA HIS A 76 3.44 -2.06 -8.34
C HIS A 76 2.59 -1.15 -7.44
N LEU A 77 1.26 -1.25 -7.49
CA LEU A 77 0.36 -0.48 -6.62
C LEU A 77 0.59 -0.81 -5.15
N TYR A 78 0.75 -2.08 -4.80
CA TYR A 78 1.05 -2.49 -3.43
C TYR A 78 2.46 -2.06 -2.98
N ALA A 79 3.48 -2.16 -3.85
CA ALA A 79 4.83 -1.70 -3.55
C ALA A 79 4.87 -0.20 -3.26
N HIS A 80 4.19 0.60 -4.10
CA HIS A 80 4.07 2.05 -3.90
C HIS A 80 3.36 2.38 -2.58
N LEU A 81 2.30 1.64 -2.26
CA LEU A 81 1.54 1.83 -1.04
C LEU A 81 2.35 1.49 0.22
N SER A 82 3.06 0.37 0.20
CA SER A 82 3.96 -0.04 1.28
C SER A 82 5.08 0.99 1.52
N THR A 83 5.70 1.46 0.44
CA THR A 83 6.75 2.49 0.52
C THR A 83 6.20 3.80 1.09
N SER A 84 5.03 4.23 0.62
CA SER A 84 4.36 5.44 1.11
C SER A 84 4.01 5.36 2.61
N PHE A 85 3.60 4.18 3.06
CA PHE A 85 3.30 3.92 4.47
C PHE A 85 4.56 4.01 5.35
N THR A 86 5.63 3.29 4.98
CA THR A 86 6.90 3.31 5.71
C THR A 86 7.48 4.73 5.80
N ASN A 87 7.46 5.47 4.69
CA ASN A 87 7.96 6.86 4.65
C ASN A 87 7.18 7.77 5.60
N SER A 88 5.86 7.62 5.69
CA SER A 88 5.05 8.44 6.58
C SER A 88 5.30 8.13 8.06
N ILE A 89 5.56 6.87 8.42
CA ILE A 89 5.92 6.51 9.81
C ILE A 89 7.26 7.13 10.18
N HIS A 90 8.25 7.05 9.28
CA HIS A 90 9.55 7.66 9.50
C HIS A 90 9.46 9.19 9.67
N ALA A 91 8.61 9.85 8.88
CA ALA A 91 8.35 11.28 9.02
C ALA A 91 7.73 11.63 10.39
N SER A 92 6.81 10.81 10.92
CA SER A 92 6.18 11.02 12.23
C SER A 92 7.15 10.91 13.41
N ASN A 93 8.23 10.14 13.30
CA ASN A 93 9.22 9.97 14.37
C ASN A 93 10.32 11.05 14.39
N SER A 94 10.34 11.97 13.42
CA SER A 94 11.39 12.98 13.26
C SER A 94 11.17 14.30 14.02
N THR A 95 10.22 14.35 14.97
CA THR A 95 10.07 15.49 15.90
C THR A 95 11.27 15.55 16.85
N GLN A 96 12.31 16.26 16.43
CA GLN A 96 13.45 16.66 17.25
C GLN A 96 12.98 17.39 18.52
N PRO A 97 13.52 17.07 19.71
CA PRO A 97 13.31 17.91 20.89
C PRO A 97 14.10 19.21 20.67
N HIS A 98 13.38 20.32 20.52
CA HIS A 98 13.95 21.65 20.45
C HIS A 98 14.55 22.00 21.83
N PHE A 99 15.85 21.73 22.03
CA PHE A 99 16.58 22.17 23.21
C PHE A 99 16.78 23.69 23.15
N ASN A 100 15.88 24.44 23.80
CA ASN A 100 16.09 25.85 24.10
C ASN A 100 17.26 25.99 25.08
N SER A 101 18.45 26.31 24.57
CA SER A 101 19.59 26.71 25.40
C SER A 101 19.56 28.23 25.59
N ALA A 102 19.02 28.68 26.74
CA ALA A 102 19.16 30.06 27.19
C ALA A 102 20.50 30.22 27.95
N PRO A 103 21.30 31.27 27.69
CA PRO A 103 22.56 31.45 28.40
C PRO A 103 22.32 31.98 29.82
N HIS A 104 22.68 31.18 30.82
CA HIS A 104 22.73 31.62 32.22
C HIS A 104 23.82 32.68 32.42
N LYS A 105 23.41 33.93 32.72
CA LYS A 105 24.29 34.96 33.28
C LYS A 105 24.74 34.52 34.69
N ARG A 106 25.99 34.07 34.84
CA ARG A 106 26.62 33.88 36.15
C ARG A 106 27.25 35.20 36.60
N HIS A 107 26.58 35.86 37.54
CA HIS A 107 27.16 36.94 38.35
C HIS A 107 28.30 36.36 39.20
N ARG A 108 29.51 36.95 39.13
CA ARG A 108 30.58 36.75 40.12
C ARG A 108 30.40 37.80 41.24
N PRO A 109 30.59 37.45 42.53
CA PRO A 109 30.77 38.45 43.58
C PRO A 109 32.23 38.90 43.67
N ALA A 110 32.39 40.07 44.31
CA ALA A 110 33.61 40.86 44.49
C ALA A 110 34.66 40.21 45.39
#